data_AF-A0AAN4Q7J0-F1
#
_entry.id   AF-A0AAN4Q7J0-F1
#
_cell.length_a   1.000
_cell.length_b   1.000
_cell.length_c   1.000
_cell.angle_alpha   90.00
_cell.angle_beta   90.00
_cell.angle_gamma   90.00
#
_symmetry.space_group_name_H-M   'P 1'
#
loop_
_entity.id
_entity.type
_entity.pdbx_description
1 polymer ?
#
loop_
_entity_poly.entity_id
_entity_poly.type
_entity_poly.pdbx_seq_one_letter_code
_entity_poly.pdbx_strand_id
1 'polypeptide(L)'
;MRHADLRLRRNVSDSPALGRVRFAQSHTDGQAVSTLDTLEIQHGNRPKKQKASSAAITAIQIVLIVLDMDIKMNNQLAYPPRNEQTENEIDSALAFETIPIQSLRVYLDAIAYLLDRYHDKPAIHTMRNLVDFIRRDKIKLSFHEKPRSLGYVHTHFLEQTDVYLKNLKTVCNVRYGNLWDDVDQLIDYLERQISQTNASNEDIKNLLSQLQMHSDHHCRETGDNLAIFLNYPEIIIYVVRTWDDYEIPASRHWVSLIDCTTSLNAVPDHVFADGRLRVISSRNQSNRFECINLRSPIQQCISMLDTSIARLNWKHADLKGLISNLNLLYWELKNLNLYINKLVGPEGNFVLENVKRRIRQVHPVLDSLEGLPDTESIRFVRSKLEQIAFSLSSLHSSLSIKLNTKKYIIGSLNQIIKNDGLYKHKQKKRLLENAFSEANLTSILASNLSCFYHFHEAITVQTEVQMGAGVADVVVTYKGNISTIIEGKLVTDLNQTKAKVLDGLSQLYNRYGDHNSIIDTFGVELYLVVFAYDQRLAAMAKLAYQATEEFAAKHQVRLEPHSEGNDYHHFSFIDKREGSRLPEKRRSIFILYCNMEVEKKDEHTYAIVRKPKLND
;
A
#
# COMPACT_ATOMS: atom_id res chain seq x y z
N MET A 1 17.35 -42.84 -37.56
CA MET A 1 16.90 -44.25 -37.71
C MET A 1 16.86 -44.88 -36.33
N ARG A 2 15.83 -45.68 -36.06
CA ARG A 2 15.43 -46.23 -34.75
C ARG A 2 16.38 -47.32 -34.22
N HIS A 3 16.12 -47.65 -32.96
CA HIS A 3 16.44 -48.84 -32.17
C HIS A 3 17.68 -48.72 -31.27
N ALA A 4 17.55 -48.57 -29.94
CA ALA A 4 16.85 -49.35 -28.90
C ALA A 4 17.72 -50.49 -28.35
N ASP A 5 18.02 -50.34 -27.05
CA ASP A 5 17.90 -51.33 -25.98
C ASP A 5 18.55 -52.71 -26.15
N LEU A 6 19.45 -53.07 -25.21
CA LEU A 6 19.10 -54.02 -24.13
C LEU A 6 20.28 -54.34 -23.18
N ARG A 7 19.93 -54.15 -21.91
CA ARG A 7 20.40 -54.78 -20.65
C ARG A 7 21.05 -56.17 -20.78
N LEU A 8 21.88 -56.54 -19.79
CA LEU A 8 21.61 -57.62 -18.81
C LEU A 8 22.81 -57.93 -17.87
N ARG A 9 22.53 -57.95 -16.55
CA ARG A 9 22.92 -58.97 -15.52
C ARG A 9 24.41 -59.26 -15.25
N ARG A 10 24.84 -59.80 -14.10
CA ARG A 10 24.45 -59.85 -12.67
C ARG A 10 25.59 -60.67 -11.99
N ASN A 11 25.84 -60.39 -10.71
CA ASN A 11 26.15 -61.35 -9.63
C ASN A 11 27.58 -61.85 -9.28
N VAL A 12 27.99 -61.47 -8.04
CA VAL A 12 28.21 -62.30 -6.82
C VAL A 12 29.64 -62.70 -6.39
N SER A 13 29.80 -62.67 -5.03
CA SER A 13 30.81 -63.26 -4.11
C SER A 13 32.08 -62.42 -3.83
N ASP A 14 32.59 -62.23 -2.61
CA ASP A 14 32.25 -62.62 -1.23
C ASP A 14 33.00 -61.68 -0.24
N SER A 15 32.51 -61.55 1.00
CA SER A 15 33.17 -60.93 2.18
C SER A 15 34.18 -61.93 2.83
N PRO A 16 34.92 -61.65 3.94
CA PRO A 16 34.92 -60.50 4.87
C PRO A 16 36.32 -60.03 5.40
N ALA A 17 36.25 -58.99 6.24
CA ALA A 17 37.01 -58.81 7.51
C ALA A 17 38.19 -57.80 7.60
N LEU A 18 37.95 -56.84 8.51
CA LEU A 18 38.80 -56.32 9.59
C LEU A 18 39.96 -55.34 9.28
N GLY A 19 39.72 -54.09 9.72
CA GLY A 19 40.57 -53.43 10.73
C GLY A 19 41.80 -52.67 10.22
N ARG A 20 41.70 -51.34 10.12
CA ARG A 20 42.87 -50.44 10.03
C ARG A 20 42.85 -49.42 11.16
N VAL A 21 43.92 -49.41 11.93
CA VAL A 21 44.40 -48.27 12.73
C VAL A 21 45.90 -48.14 12.46
N ARG A 22 46.36 -46.97 12.02
CA ARG A 22 47.75 -46.51 12.16
C ARG A 22 47.79 -45.01 12.38
N PHE A 23 48.72 -44.64 13.24
CA PHE A 23 49.06 -43.33 13.81
C PHE A 23 50.01 -42.50 12.94
N ALA A 24 50.05 -41.19 13.27
CA ALA A 24 51.14 -40.20 13.13
C ALA A 24 51.46 -39.70 11.70
N GLN A 25 51.86 -38.44 11.42
CA GLN A 25 52.09 -37.19 12.18
C GLN A 25 52.24 -36.07 11.12
N SER A 26 51.82 -34.82 11.39
CA SER A 26 52.62 -33.58 11.30
C SER A 26 51.83 -32.29 10.94
N HIS A 27 51.96 -31.30 11.84
CA HIS A 27 51.87 -29.84 11.71
C HIS A 27 50.50 -29.10 11.58
N THR A 28 50.07 -28.54 12.74
CA THR A 28 49.75 -27.12 13.07
C THR A 28 49.19 -26.23 11.94
N ASP A 29 48.03 -25.56 12.01
CA ASP A 29 47.38 -24.81 13.11
C ASP A 29 45.83 -24.80 13.00
N GLY A 30 45.15 -24.54 14.12
CA GLY A 30 43.87 -23.80 14.13
C GLY A 30 42.64 -24.48 14.72
N GLN A 31 42.03 -23.78 15.70
CA GLN A 31 40.66 -23.88 16.25
C GLN A 31 40.41 -24.67 17.53
N ALA A 32 39.84 -23.94 18.49
CA ALA A 32 39.49 -24.34 19.84
C ALA A 32 38.22 -25.22 19.88
N VAL A 33 38.29 -26.28 20.69
CA VAL A 33 37.23 -27.26 20.93
C VAL A 33 36.65 -27.07 22.35
N SER A 34 35.33 -27.20 22.41
CA SER A 34 34.47 -27.29 23.58
C SER A 34 34.76 -28.49 24.48
N THR A 35 34.61 -28.35 25.80
CA THR A 35 34.49 -29.49 26.73
C THR A 35 33.24 -29.37 27.59
N LEU A 36 32.27 -30.26 27.33
CA LEU A 36 31.18 -30.64 28.22
C LEU A 36 31.55 -32.02 28.78
N ASP A 37 31.93 -32.08 30.05
CA ASP A 37 32.22 -33.35 30.74
C ASP A 37 30.93 -34.11 31.03
N THR A 38 31.00 -35.42 30.82
CA THR A 38 29.90 -36.38 30.97
C THR A 38 30.10 -37.16 32.27
N LEU A 39 29.10 -37.18 33.15
CA LEU A 39 29.03 -38.10 34.29
C LEU A 39 28.50 -39.46 33.82
N GLU A 40 29.29 -40.52 33.98
CA GLU A 40 28.84 -41.92 33.84
C GLU A 40 28.39 -42.49 35.19
N ILE A 41 27.21 -43.12 35.22
CA ILE A 41 26.76 -44.02 36.29
C ILE A 41 26.71 -45.44 35.72
N GLN A 42 27.31 -46.39 36.43
CA GLN A 42 27.36 -47.80 36.08
C GLN A 42 26.09 -48.59 36.46
N HIS A 43 25.68 -49.43 35.51
CA HIS A 43 24.91 -50.69 35.57
C HIS A 43 23.50 -50.76 36.19
N GLY A 44 22.54 -51.19 35.34
CA GLY A 44 21.42 -52.05 35.76
C GLY A 44 20.06 -51.78 35.10
N ASN A 45 19.81 -52.41 33.94
CA ASN A 45 18.52 -52.52 33.23
C ASN A 45 17.99 -51.31 32.45
N ARG A 46 17.75 -51.56 31.14
CA ARG A 46 17.28 -50.61 30.12
C ARG A 46 15.87 -50.09 30.42
N PRO A 47 15.65 -48.79 30.20
CA PRO A 47 14.51 -48.35 29.39
C PRO A 47 14.96 -47.50 28.20
N LYS A 48 14.09 -47.44 27.19
CA LYS A 48 14.27 -46.76 25.90
C LYS A 48 14.78 -45.32 26.06
N LYS A 49 15.86 -44.96 25.36
CA LYS A 49 16.31 -43.57 25.20
C LYS A 49 15.21 -42.77 24.48
N GLN A 50 14.43 -41.99 25.22
CA GLN A 50 13.77 -40.81 24.65
C GLN A 50 14.87 -39.80 24.32
N LYS A 51 15.09 -39.51 23.04
CA LYS A 51 15.79 -38.30 22.64
C LYS A 51 14.93 -37.13 23.09
N ALA A 52 15.39 -36.35 24.07
CA ALA A 52 14.90 -34.99 24.24
C ALA A 52 15.00 -34.31 22.86
N SER A 53 13.88 -33.76 22.38
CA SER A 53 13.84 -33.15 21.06
C SER A 53 14.86 -32.02 21.01
N SER A 54 15.47 -31.82 19.83
CA SER A 54 16.31 -30.66 19.54
C SER A 54 15.66 -29.35 20.00
N ALA A 55 14.33 -29.29 20.01
CA ALA A 55 13.55 -28.14 20.47
C ALA A 55 13.64 -27.90 21.99
N ALA A 56 13.74 -28.94 22.83
CA ALA A 56 13.85 -28.77 24.29
C ALA A 56 15.24 -28.27 24.71
N ILE A 57 16.30 -28.71 24.03
CA ILE A 57 17.67 -28.22 24.26
C ILE A 57 17.83 -26.79 23.72
N THR A 58 17.18 -26.49 22.59
CA THR A 58 17.10 -25.12 22.04
C THR A 58 16.28 -24.20 22.95
N ALA A 59 15.18 -24.68 23.54
CA ALA A 59 14.36 -23.91 24.48
C ALA A 59 15.11 -23.59 25.78
N ILE A 60 15.91 -24.52 26.32
CA ILE A 60 16.72 -24.27 27.52
C ILE A 60 17.89 -23.33 27.21
N GLN A 61 18.51 -23.44 26.03
CA GLN A 61 19.51 -22.46 25.56
C GLN A 61 18.88 -21.07 25.33
N ILE A 62 17.65 -20.98 24.82
CA ILE A 62 16.92 -19.73 24.65
C ILE A 62 16.52 -19.13 26.00
N VAL A 63 16.08 -19.93 26.98
CA VAL A 63 15.74 -19.43 28.33
C VAL A 63 16.99 -18.91 29.06
N LEU A 64 18.14 -19.57 28.90
CA LEU A 64 19.42 -19.06 29.43
C LEU A 64 19.89 -17.80 28.69
N ILE A 65 19.65 -17.68 27.37
CA ILE A 65 19.92 -16.45 26.60
C ILE A 65 18.96 -15.30 26.98
N VAL A 66 17.71 -15.60 27.32
CA VAL A 66 16.68 -14.60 27.71
C VAL A 66 16.90 -14.08 29.13
N LEU A 67 17.28 -14.94 30.08
CA LEU A 67 17.70 -14.50 31.42
C LEU A 67 19.02 -13.72 31.38
N ASP A 68 19.93 -14.08 30.47
CA ASP A 68 21.18 -13.37 30.25
C ASP A 68 20.97 -12.07 29.44
N MET A 69 19.91 -11.94 28.63
CA MET A 69 19.52 -10.70 27.93
C MET A 69 18.83 -9.69 28.85
N ASP A 70 17.93 -10.10 29.75
CA ASP A 70 17.35 -9.18 30.74
C ASP A 70 18.40 -8.69 31.76
N ILE A 71 19.40 -9.53 32.08
CA ILE A 71 20.51 -9.15 32.97
C ILE A 71 21.60 -8.35 32.22
N LYS A 72 21.79 -8.55 30.90
CA LYS A 72 22.73 -7.77 30.07
C LYS A 72 22.16 -6.48 29.48
N MET A 73 20.85 -6.36 29.24
CA MET A 73 20.24 -5.11 28.73
C MET A 73 20.34 -3.96 29.74
N ASN A 74 20.32 -4.26 31.04
CA ASN A 74 20.58 -3.25 32.09
C ASN A 74 22.01 -2.67 32.05
N ASN A 75 22.96 -3.32 31.36
CA ASN A 75 24.35 -2.86 31.22
C ASN A 75 24.72 -2.39 29.78
N GLN A 76 23.79 -2.39 28.81
CA GLN A 76 24.11 -2.17 27.39
C GLN A 76 23.66 -0.81 26.80
N LEU A 77 22.78 -0.06 27.46
CA LEU A 77 22.38 1.28 27.00
C LEU A 77 23.26 2.35 27.68
N ALA A 78 24.51 2.43 27.21
CA ALA A 78 25.46 3.45 27.65
C ALA A 78 24.97 4.86 27.29
N TYR A 79 25.39 5.86 28.05
CA TYR A 79 25.14 7.26 27.74
C TYR A 79 25.93 7.72 26.51
N PRO A 80 25.44 8.75 25.79
CA PRO A 80 26.19 9.31 24.66
C PRO A 80 27.55 9.84 25.12
N PRO A 81 28.61 9.77 24.29
CA PRO A 81 29.85 10.49 24.55
C PRO A 81 29.57 12.00 24.56
N ARG A 82 30.03 12.72 25.60
CA ARG A 82 29.77 14.15 25.78
C ARG A 82 31.05 14.95 25.94
N ASN A 83 31.10 16.11 25.28
CA ASN A 83 32.06 17.16 25.53
C ASN A 83 31.41 18.49 25.14
N GLU A 84 30.89 19.23 26.12
CA GLU A 84 30.11 20.45 25.87
C GLU A 84 30.90 21.49 25.07
N GLN A 85 32.20 21.61 25.31
CA GLN A 85 33.04 22.55 24.58
C GLN A 85 33.12 22.17 23.09
N THR A 86 33.45 20.91 22.80
CA THR A 86 33.53 20.39 21.43
C THR A 86 32.16 20.40 20.73
N GLU A 87 31.07 20.11 21.44
CA GLU A 87 29.70 20.19 20.93
C GLU A 87 29.33 21.62 20.51
N ASN A 88 29.62 22.63 21.36
CA ASN A 88 29.34 24.04 21.04
C ASN A 88 30.22 24.55 19.88
N GLU A 89 31.47 24.11 19.80
CA GLU A 89 32.40 24.44 18.70
C GLU A 89 31.90 23.84 17.38
N ILE A 90 31.44 22.59 17.38
CA ILE A 90 30.83 21.92 16.21
C ILE A 90 29.53 22.63 15.80
N ASP A 91 28.63 22.90 16.73
CA ASP A 91 27.35 23.55 16.44
C ASP A 91 27.56 24.95 15.84
N SER A 92 28.54 25.70 16.37
CA SER A 92 28.94 27.00 15.83
C SER A 92 29.49 26.86 14.42
N ALA A 93 30.40 25.91 14.19
CA ALA A 93 30.99 25.64 12.87
C ALA A 93 29.93 25.24 11.82
N LEU A 94 29.02 24.33 12.17
CA LEU A 94 27.94 23.88 11.29
C LEU A 94 26.90 24.99 11.03
N ALA A 95 26.72 25.91 11.98
CA ALA A 95 25.85 27.08 11.81
C ALA A 95 26.29 28.02 10.69
N PHE A 96 27.60 28.11 10.45
CA PHE A 96 28.15 28.94 9.38
C PHE A 96 28.18 28.24 8.01
N GLU A 97 28.25 26.91 7.96
CA GLU A 97 28.51 26.16 6.72
C GLU A 97 27.29 25.38 6.17
N THR A 98 26.21 25.18 6.94
CA THR A 98 25.06 24.33 6.51
C THR A 98 23.68 24.97 6.77
N ILE A 99 22.74 24.79 5.83
CA ILE A 99 21.33 25.20 5.96
C ILE A 99 20.49 23.96 5.64
N PRO A 100 19.98 23.19 6.63
CA PRO A 100 19.61 23.57 7.99
C PRO A 100 20.52 23.05 9.12
N ILE A 101 20.61 23.82 10.22
CA ILE A 101 21.41 23.50 11.41
C ILE A 101 20.62 22.58 12.35
N GLN A 102 21.13 21.37 12.56
CA GLN A 102 20.65 20.47 13.61
C GLN A 102 21.72 20.44 14.71
N SER A 103 21.43 21.04 15.87
CA SER A 103 22.38 21.10 16.99
C SER A 103 22.67 19.70 17.52
N LEU A 104 23.95 19.33 17.50
CA LEU A 104 24.48 18.09 18.07
C LEU A 104 24.20 18.03 19.56
N ARG A 105 24.43 19.14 20.28
CA ARG A 105 24.18 19.23 21.72
C ARG A 105 22.73 18.91 22.06
N VAL A 106 21.79 19.62 21.42
CA VAL A 106 20.34 19.42 21.66
C VAL A 106 19.91 17.99 21.35
N TYR A 107 20.49 17.39 20.30
CA TYR A 107 20.21 16.00 19.94
C TYR A 107 20.72 15.01 21.00
N LEU A 108 21.96 15.18 21.48
CA LEU A 108 22.53 14.32 22.52
C LEU A 108 21.88 14.52 23.89
N ASP A 109 21.45 15.73 24.23
CA ASP A 109 20.67 16.03 25.44
C ASP A 109 19.33 15.29 25.42
N ALA A 110 18.65 15.28 24.28
CA ALA A 110 17.40 14.54 24.13
C ALA A 110 17.61 13.02 24.26
N ILE A 111 18.70 12.46 23.72
CA ILE A 111 19.04 11.05 23.90
C ILE A 111 19.33 10.72 25.36
N ALA A 112 20.16 11.54 26.02
CA ALA A 112 20.50 11.34 27.43
C ALA A 112 19.23 11.39 28.30
N TYR A 113 18.36 12.37 28.08
CA TYR A 113 17.08 12.48 28.80
C TYR A 113 16.16 11.26 28.58
N LEU A 114 16.09 10.74 27.35
CA LEU A 114 15.28 9.56 27.05
C LEU A 114 15.86 8.28 27.66
N LEU A 115 17.19 8.17 27.71
CA LEU A 115 17.89 7.10 28.42
C LEU A 115 17.69 7.20 29.93
N ASP A 116 17.78 8.39 30.52
CA ASP A 116 17.49 8.62 31.95
C ASP A 116 16.07 8.20 32.29
N ARG A 117 15.10 8.59 31.47
CA ARG A 117 13.70 8.18 31.61
C ARG A 117 13.52 6.66 31.55
N TYR A 118 14.27 5.99 30.67
CA TYR A 118 14.25 4.54 30.56
C TYR A 118 14.91 3.87 31.77
N HIS A 119 16.07 4.35 32.20
CA HIS A 119 16.82 3.79 33.34
C HIS A 119 16.10 4.02 34.68
N ASP A 120 15.46 5.18 34.88
CA ASP A 120 14.65 5.50 36.07
C ASP A 120 13.40 4.61 36.17
N LYS A 121 12.71 4.42 35.04
CA LYS A 121 11.51 3.58 34.94
C LYS A 121 11.55 2.73 33.69
N PRO A 122 12.22 1.55 33.75
CA PRO A 122 12.29 0.63 32.63
C PRO A 122 10.87 0.16 32.28
N ALA A 123 10.36 0.67 31.16
CA ALA A 123 9.01 0.39 30.70
C ALA A 123 8.98 0.43 29.17
N ILE A 124 8.00 -0.27 28.58
CA ILE A 124 7.88 -0.37 27.13
C ILE A 124 7.71 1.02 26.48
N HIS A 125 6.93 1.91 27.10
CA HIS A 125 6.68 3.26 26.59
C HIS A 125 7.92 4.17 26.67
N THR A 126 8.81 4.00 27.65
CA THR A 126 10.06 4.79 27.75
C THR A 126 11.08 4.34 26.71
N MET A 127 11.22 3.02 26.51
CA MET A 127 12.03 2.45 25.42
C MET A 127 11.50 2.87 24.04
N ARG A 128 10.17 2.87 23.84
CA ARG A 128 9.54 3.31 22.58
C ARG A 128 9.89 4.75 22.23
N ASN A 129 9.84 5.66 23.20
CA ASN A 129 10.17 7.07 22.96
C ASN A 129 11.63 7.23 22.51
N LEU A 130 12.54 6.44 23.09
CA LEU A 130 13.94 6.36 22.67
C LEU A 130 14.07 5.84 21.24
N VAL A 131 13.45 4.70 20.91
CA VAL A 131 13.42 4.10 19.56
C VAL A 131 12.87 5.08 18.52
N ASP A 132 11.73 5.72 18.80
CA ASP A 132 11.08 6.69 17.90
C ASP A 132 11.95 7.93 17.66
N PHE A 133 12.65 8.40 18.70
CA PHE A 133 13.56 9.54 18.57
C PHE A 133 14.77 9.19 17.70
N ILE A 134 15.39 8.04 17.96
CA ILE A 134 16.56 7.54 17.22
C ILE A 134 16.21 7.25 15.75
N ARG A 135 15.03 6.66 15.47
CA ARG A 135 14.62 6.30 14.10
C ARG A 135 14.45 7.51 13.19
N ARG A 136 14.07 8.68 13.73
CA ARG A 136 13.79 9.89 12.94
C ARG A 136 15.04 10.56 12.36
N ASP A 137 16.24 10.01 12.59
CA ASP A 137 17.56 10.43 12.09
C ASP A 137 17.67 11.94 11.83
N LYS A 138 17.46 12.70 12.91
CA LYS A 138 17.41 14.17 12.89
C LYS A 138 18.78 14.83 12.93
N ILE A 139 19.86 14.09 12.68
CA ILE A 139 21.20 14.65 12.61
C ILE A 139 22.04 13.85 11.61
N LYS A 140 22.68 14.56 10.69
CA LYS A 140 23.60 13.95 9.71
C LYS A 140 25.03 14.07 10.23
N LEU A 141 25.57 12.97 10.77
CA LEU A 141 26.95 12.93 11.29
C LEU A 141 27.99 12.54 10.23
N SER A 142 27.54 11.95 9.12
CA SER A 142 28.40 11.60 7.99
C SER A 142 28.41 12.70 6.93
N PHE A 143 29.54 13.37 6.74
CA PHE A 143 29.73 14.39 5.70
C PHE A 143 30.53 13.82 4.52
N HIS A 144 30.02 13.98 3.29
CA HIS A 144 30.75 13.58 2.07
C HIS A 144 32.00 14.46 1.85
N GLU A 145 31.91 15.74 2.24
CA GLU A 145 33.05 16.66 2.34
C GLU A 145 33.09 17.20 3.78
N LYS A 146 34.22 17.02 4.47
CA LYS A 146 34.37 17.47 5.86
C LYS A 146 34.33 19.02 5.90
N PRO A 147 33.49 19.64 6.76
CA PRO A 147 33.47 21.08 6.94
C PRO A 147 34.87 21.62 7.22
N ARG A 148 35.27 22.71 6.56
CA ARG A 148 36.66 23.20 6.62
C ARG A 148 37.02 23.76 7.99
N SER A 149 36.01 24.21 8.74
CA SER A 149 36.12 24.73 10.11
C SER A 149 36.31 23.65 11.18
N LEU A 150 36.10 22.36 10.88
CA LEU A 150 36.23 21.30 11.86
C LEU A 150 37.64 20.70 11.89
N GLY A 151 38.37 20.99 12.97
CA GLY A 151 39.63 20.32 13.30
C GLY A 151 39.52 18.82 13.62
N TYR A 152 40.66 18.18 13.86
CA TYR A 152 40.78 16.74 14.15
C TYR A 152 39.93 16.29 15.36
N VAL A 153 39.95 17.06 16.45
CA VAL A 153 39.21 16.73 17.69
C VAL A 153 37.70 16.67 17.42
N HIS A 154 37.15 17.64 16.70
CA HIS A 154 35.73 17.67 16.33
C HIS A 154 35.34 16.49 15.43
N THR A 155 36.18 16.18 14.45
CA THR A 155 35.97 15.08 13.52
C THR A 155 35.93 13.74 14.25
N HIS A 156 36.89 13.51 15.15
CA HIS A 156 36.95 12.30 15.97
C HIS A 156 35.73 12.19 16.90
N PHE A 157 35.28 13.30 17.48
CA PHE A 157 34.07 13.34 18.32
C PHE A 157 32.80 12.97 17.52
N LEU A 158 32.66 13.48 16.30
CA LEU A 158 31.56 13.12 15.40
C LEU A 158 31.58 11.63 15.01
N GLU A 159 32.77 11.08 14.71
CA GLU A 159 32.95 9.67 14.38
C GLU A 159 32.59 8.76 15.58
N GLN A 160 33.02 9.12 16.79
CA GLN A 160 32.64 8.41 18.02
C GLN A 160 31.14 8.47 18.27
N THR A 161 30.52 9.63 18.04
CA THR A 161 29.08 9.82 18.20
C THR A 161 28.30 8.99 17.17
N ASP A 162 28.75 8.92 15.92
CA ASP A 162 28.13 8.09 14.87
C ASP A 162 28.21 6.60 15.21
N VAL A 163 29.36 6.12 15.70
CA VAL A 163 29.52 4.73 16.18
C VAL A 163 28.59 4.46 17.35
N TYR A 164 28.49 5.38 18.31
CA TYR A 164 27.56 5.27 19.43
C TYR A 164 26.11 5.15 18.95
N LEU A 165 25.65 6.03 18.05
CA LEU A 165 24.27 5.98 17.54
C LEU A 165 23.98 4.69 16.77
N LYS A 166 24.94 4.17 16.00
CA LYS A 166 24.81 2.85 15.32
C LYS A 166 24.67 1.70 16.31
N ASN A 167 25.47 1.71 17.38
CA ASN A 167 25.38 0.71 18.44
C ASN A 167 24.05 0.83 19.18
N LEU A 168 23.63 2.05 19.54
CA LEU A 168 22.35 2.31 20.19
C LEU A 168 21.17 1.86 19.33
N LYS A 169 21.19 2.14 18.02
CA LYS A 169 20.20 1.65 17.04
C LYS A 169 20.12 0.12 17.03
N THR A 170 21.27 -0.55 17.11
CA THR A 170 21.36 -2.02 17.12
C THR A 170 20.82 -2.61 18.42
N VAL A 171 21.22 -2.07 19.58
CA VAL A 171 20.77 -2.50 20.91
C VAL A 171 19.28 -2.26 21.09
N CYS A 172 18.77 -1.12 20.62
CA CYS A 172 17.33 -0.81 20.64
C CYS A 172 16.53 -1.57 19.57
N ASN A 173 17.15 -2.48 18.79
CA ASN A 173 16.55 -3.24 17.70
C ASN A 173 15.71 -2.35 16.76
N VAL A 174 16.25 -1.17 16.40
CA VAL A 174 15.56 -0.21 15.55
C VAL A 174 15.46 -0.78 14.14
N ARG A 175 14.33 -1.42 13.83
CA ARG A 175 14.02 -1.86 12.47
C ARG A 175 13.76 -0.63 11.58
N TYR A 176 14.38 -0.64 10.40
CA TYR A 176 14.18 0.34 9.34
C TYR A 176 13.02 0.00 8.39
N GLY A 177 12.29 -1.08 8.68
CA GLY A 177 11.10 -1.49 7.93
C GLY A 177 9.88 -0.63 8.24
N ASN A 178 8.96 -0.55 7.28
CA ASN A 178 7.66 0.07 7.49
C ASN A 178 6.84 -0.80 8.46
N LEU A 179 6.49 -0.26 9.63
CA LEU A 179 5.69 -0.96 10.64
C LEU A 179 4.35 -1.48 10.10
N TRP A 180 3.80 -0.83 9.07
CA TRP A 180 2.56 -1.28 8.44
C TRP A 180 2.75 -2.54 7.61
N ASP A 181 3.95 -2.77 7.06
CA ASP A 181 4.25 -4.00 6.30
C ASP A 181 4.36 -5.19 7.27
N ASP A 182 4.92 -4.97 8.47
CA ASP A 182 4.95 -6.00 9.53
C ASP A 182 3.53 -6.40 9.96
N VAL A 183 2.63 -5.41 10.09
CA VAL A 183 1.20 -5.66 10.37
C VAL A 183 0.53 -6.45 9.25
N ASP A 184 0.80 -6.10 7.98
CA ASP A 184 0.23 -6.81 6.84
C ASP A 184 0.73 -8.25 6.77
N GLN A 185 2.01 -8.50 7.06
CA GLN A 185 2.56 -9.85 7.17
C GLN A 185 1.92 -10.66 8.29
N LEU A 186 1.63 -10.03 9.44
CA LEU A 186 0.92 -10.68 10.53
C LEU A 186 -0.51 -11.04 10.12
N ILE A 187 -1.24 -10.13 9.47
CA ILE A 187 -2.59 -10.38 8.96
C ILE A 187 -2.57 -11.56 7.97
N ASP A 188 -1.68 -11.53 6.98
CA ASP A 188 -1.51 -12.61 6.01
C ASP A 188 -1.20 -13.95 6.69
N TYR A 189 -0.38 -13.94 7.74
CA TYR A 189 -0.04 -15.13 8.49
C TYR A 189 -1.26 -15.67 9.25
N LEU A 190 -2.03 -14.82 9.92
CA LEU A 190 -3.27 -15.19 10.61
C LEU A 190 -4.31 -15.74 9.63
N GLU A 191 -4.50 -15.08 8.48
CA GLU A 191 -5.38 -15.56 7.40
C GLU A 191 -4.98 -16.96 6.90
N ARG A 192 -3.69 -17.23 6.74
CA ARG A 192 -3.19 -18.57 6.37
C ARG A 192 -3.49 -19.60 7.44
N GLN A 193 -3.28 -19.29 8.72
CA GLN A 193 -3.57 -20.23 9.80
C GLN A 193 -5.07 -20.53 9.88
N ILE A 194 -5.91 -19.50 9.78
CA ILE A 194 -7.37 -19.66 9.79
C ILE A 194 -7.84 -20.47 8.58
N SER A 195 -7.34 -20.19 7.38
CA SER A 195 -7.76 -20.91 6.17
C SER A 195 -7.25 -22.36 6.11
N GLN A 196 -6.02 -22.64 6.54
CA GLN A 196 -5.39 -23.96 6.40
C GLN A 196 -5.69 -24.90 7.57
N THR A 197 -5.75 -24.37 8.79
CA THR A 197 -5.89 -25.18 10.02
C THR A 197 -7.20 -24.96 10.75
N ASN A 198 -8.04 -24.03 10.27
CA ASN A 198 -9.25 -23.58 10.98
C ASN A 198 -8.93 -23.12 12.41
N ALA A 199 -7.78 -22.45 12.59
CA ALA A 199 -7.26 -21.99 13.87
C ALA A 199 -8.34 -21.30 14.71
N SER A 200 -8.49 -21.74 15.97
CA SER A 200 -9.35 -21.12 16.97
C SER A 200 -8.71 -19.85 17.55
N ASN A 201 -9.47 -19.10 18.37
CA ASN A 201 -8.90 -17.93 19.05
C ASN A 201 -7.74 -18.30 19.98
N GLU A 202 -7.77 -19.48 20.61
CA GLU A 202 -6.63 -19.96 21.42
C GLU A 202 -5.42 -20.37 20.59
N ASP A 203 -5.64 -20.98 19.42
CA ASP A 203 -4.52 -21.26 18.50
C ASP A 203 -3.83 -19.97 18.07
N ILE A 204 -4.62 -18.92 17.79
CA ILE A 204 -4.11 -17.59 17.43
C ILE A 204 -3.34 -16.96 18.60
N LYS A 205 -3.88 -16.98 19.82
CA LYS A 205 -3.18 -16.45 21.02
C LYS A 205 -1.86 -17.17 21.28
N ASN A 206 -1.87 -18.51 21.21
CA ASN A 206 -0.66 -19.32 21.38
C ASN A 206 0.38 -18.99 20.30
N LEU A 207 -0.05 -18.79 19.06
CA LEU A 207 0.81 -18.40 17.95
C LEU A 207 1.41 -17.00 18.14
N LEU A 208 0.61 -16.03 18.59
CA LEU A 208 1.10 -14.68 18.90
C LEU A 208 2.14 -14.70 20.03
N SER A 209 1.97 -15.57 21.03
CA SER A 209 2.96 -15.74 22.11
C SER A 209 4.32 -16.24 21.64
N GLN A 210 4.37 -16.95 20.50
CA GLN A 210 5.60 -17.43 19.87
C GLN A 210 6.25 -16.37 18.97
N LEU A 211 5.49 -15.36 18.54
CA LEU A 211 5.98 -14.28 17.69
C LEU A 211 6.64 -13.18 18.54
N GLN A 212 7.96 -13.25 18.69
CA GLN A 212 8.77 -12.21 19.36
C GLN A 212 8.64 -10.81 18.73
N MET A 213 8.09 -10.71 17.50
CA MET A 213 8.00 -9.46 16.74
C MET A 213 7.01 -8.43 17.30
N HIS A 214 6.05 -8.85 18.14
CA HIS A 214 5.06 -7.95 18.74
C HIS A 214 4.95 -8.18 20.24
N SER A 215 6.05 -8.05 21.00
CA SER A 215 6.05 -8.30 22.44
C SER A 215 5.08 -7.41 23.26
N ASP A 216 4.60 -6.30 22.68
CA ASP A 216 3.61 -5.39 23.29
C ASP A 216 2.23 -5.56 22.62
N HIS A 217 1.68 -6.77 22.71
CA HIS A 217 0.32 -7.09 22.30
C HIS A 217 -0.52 -7.58 23.47
N HIS A 218 -1.83 -7.38 23.37
CA HIS A 218 -2.78 -8.08 24.23
C HIS A 218 -4.01 -8.49 23.43
N CYS A 219 -4.65 -9.57 23.88
CA CYS A 219 -5.84 -10.11 23.25
C CYS A 219 -7.07 -9.87 24.14
N ARG A 220 -8.19 -9.52 23.54
CA ARG A 220 -9.49 -9.42 24.21
C ARG A 220 -10.53 -10.18 23.40
N GLU A 221 -11.27 -11.05 24.05
CA GLU A 221 -12.40 -11.75 23.42
C GLU A 221 -13.71 -11.03 23.73
N THR A 222 -14.57 -10.98 22.71
CA THR A 222 -15.94 -10.46 22.82
C THR A 222 -16.86 -11.47 22.13
N GLY A 223 -17.52 -12.32 22.92
CA GLY A 223 -18.22 -13.50 22.40
C GLY A 223 -17.22 -14.42 21.67
N ASP A 224 -17.56 -14.83 20.46
CA ASP A 224 -16.68 -15.65 19.61
C ASP A 224 -15.57 -14.85 18.90
N ASN A 225 -15.63 -13.51 18.97
CA ASN A 225 -14.68 -12.65 18.28
C ASN A 225 -13.40 -12.42 19.11
N LEU A 226 -12.28 -12.20 18.41
CA LEU A 226 -10.98 -11.91 19.03
C LEU A 226 -10.43 -10.58 18.54
N ALA A 227 -10.13 -9.67 19.47
CA ALA A 227 -9.42 -8.43 19.22
C ALA A 227 -7.96 -8.57 19.64
N ILE A 228 -7.03 -8.40 18.72
CA ILE A 228 -5.59 -8.38 18.97
C ILE A 228 -5.14 -6.93 18.93
N PHE A 229 -4.80 -6.38 20.09
CA PHE A 229 -4.31 -5.02 20.22
C PHE A 229 -2.80 -5.03 20.08
N LEU A 230 -2.31 -4.32 19.07
CA LEU A 230 -0.91 -3.97 18.93
C LEU A 230 -0.76 -2.52 19.42
N ASN A 231 0.04 -2.34 20.46
CA ASN A 231 0.33 -1.00 20.97
C ASN A 231 1.33 -0.24 20.07
N TYR A 232 2.01 -0.97 19.17
CA TYR A 232 2.94 -0.41 18.20
C TYR A 232 3.04 -1.27 16.91
N PRO A 233 2.62 -0.75 15.74
CA PRO A 233 1.86 0.49 15.58
C PRO A 233 0.51 0.40 16.31
N GLU A 234 -0.11 1.53 16.65
CA GLU A 234 -1.41 1.56 17.35
C GLU A 234 -2.54 1.03 16.43
N ILE A 235 -2.73 -0.29 16.42
CA ILE A 235 -3.71 -1.00 15.60
C ILE A 235 -4.40 -2.12 16.38
N ILE A 236 -5.66 -2.39 16.05
CA ILE A 236 -6.42 -3.56 16.47
C ILE A 236 -6.64 -4.45 15.24
N ILE A 237 -6.19 -5.70 15.30
CA ILE A 237 -6.55 -6.73 14.34
C ILE A 237 -7.71 -7.52 14.94
N TYR A 238 -8.89 -7.42 14.32
CA TYR A 238 -10.10 -8.08 14.79
C TYR A 238 -10.38 -9.32 13.94
N VAL A 239 -10.45 -10.47 14.57
CA VAL A 239 -10.92 -11.72 13.95
C VAL A 239 -12.41 -11.83 14.24
N VAL A 240 -13.23 -11.64 13.21
CA VAL A 240 -14.70 -11.63 13.30
C VAL A 240 -15.21 -13.03 12.97
N ARG A 241 -15.77 -13.74 13.96
CA ARG A 241 -16.42 -15.05 13.85
C ARG A 241 -17.95 -14.93 13.79
N THR A 242 -18.49 -13.90 14.44
CA THR A 242 -19.90 -13.51 14.40
C THR A 242 -20.04 -11.99 14.33
N TRP A 243 -21.05 -11.52 13.59
CA TRP A 243 -21.39 -10.09 13.54
C TRP A 243 -22.30 -9.66 14.69
N ASP A 244 -22.95 -10.61 15.38
CA ASP A 244 -23.95 -10.30 16.41
C ASP A 244 -23.34 -9.62 17.64
N ASP A 245 -22.11 -10.01 18.02
CA ASP A 245 -21.35 -9.46 19.14
C ASP A 245 -20.19 -8.55 18.67
N TYR A 246 -20.24 -8.07 17.43
CA TYR A 246 -19.19 -7.22 16.90
C TYR A 246 -19.40 -5.76 17.33
N GLU A 247 -18.47 -5.24 18.12
CA GLU A 247 -18.38 -3.81 18.44
C GLU A 247 -16.93 -3.35 18.30
N ILE A 248 -16.72 -2.26 17.56
CA ILE A 248 -15.40 -1.64 17.48
C ILE A 248 -15.19 -0.81 18.74
N PRO A 249 -14.28 -1.19 19.66
CA PRO A 249 -14.07 -0.42 20.88
C PRO A 249 -13.68 1.02 20.56
N ALA A 250 -14.25 1.97 21.28
CA ALA A 250 -13.85 3.37 21.23
C ALA A 250 -12.37 3.47 21.61
N SER A 251 -11.52 3.74 20.62
CA SER A 251 -10.07 3.75 20.79
C SER A 251 -9.41 4.56 19.68
N ARG A 252 -8.19 5.04 19.94
CA ARG A 252 -7.34 5.74 18.96
C ARG A 252 -6.68 4.84 17.92
N HIS A 253 -6.79 3.51 18.09
CA HIS A 253 -6.10 2.56 17.24
C HIS A 253 -6.77 2.47 15.87
N TRP A 254 -5.98 2.26 14.82
CA TRP A 254 -6.48 1.81 13.53
C TRP A 254 -7.06 0.40 13.67
N VAL A 255 -7.93 0.00 12.74
CA VAL A 255 -8.61 -1.29 12.80
C VAL A 255 -8.40 -2.05 11.49
N SER A 256 -7.96 -3.30 11.58
CA SER A 256 -7.97 -4.27 10.48
C SER A 256 -8.89 -5.43 10.85
N LEU A 257 -9.70 -5.89 9.90
CA LEU A 257 -10.70 -6.94 10.14
C LEU A 257 -10.41 -8.19 9.30
N ILE A 258 -10.49 -9.35 9.92
CA ILE A 258 -10.45 -10.66 9.28
C ILE A 258 -11.81 -11.32 9.51
N ASP A 259 -12.68 -11.22 8.52
CA ASP A 259 -14.03 -11.79 8.54
C ASP A 259 -14.00 -13.29 8.20
N CYS A 260 -14.21 -14.08 9.26
CA CYS A 260 -14.20 -15.53 9.25
C CYS A 260 -15.60 -16.12 9.47
N THR A 261 -16.62 -15.27 9.48
CA THR A 261 -18.00 -15.69 9.76
C THR A 261 -18.46 -16.75 8.74
N THR A 262 -19.50 -17.54 9.07
CA THR A 262 -20.12 -18.54 8.16
C THR A 262 -21.52 -18.19 7.64
N SER A 263 -22.19 -17.17 8.20
CA SER A 263 -23.45 -16.56 7.69
C SER A 263 -23.42 -16.18 6.18
N LEU A 264 -24.56 -16.00 5.51
CA LEU A 264 -24.59 -15.44 4.15
C LEU A 264 -24.76 -13.91 4.14
N ASN A 265 -24.86 -13.30 5.33
CA ASN A 265 -25.08 -11.86 5.44
C ASN A 265 -23.83 -11.07 5.06
N ALA A 266 -24.04 -10.00 4.30
CA ALA A 266 -23.00 -9.03 3.98
C ALA A 266 -22.45 -8.37 5.25
N VAL A 267 -21.22 -7.87 5.16
CA VAL A 267 -20.61 -7.08 6.23
C VAL A 267 -21.51 -5.87 6.57
N PRO A 268 -21.79 -5.61 7.85
CA PRO A 268 -22.65 -4.49 8.25
C PRO A 268 -22.15 -3.11 7.79
N ASP A 269 -23.06 -2.23 7.37
CA ASP A 269 -22.77 -0.92 6.78
C ASP A 269 -21.93 -0.02 7.69
N HIS A 270 -22.21 -0.06 8.99
CA HIS A 270 -21.52 0.76 9.97
C HIS A 270 -20.00 0.47 10.01
N VAL A 271 -19.56 -0.73 9.58
CA VAL A 271 -18.15 -1.12 9.46
C VAL A 271 -17.46 -0.27 8.40
N PHE A 272 -18.05 -0.16 7.21
CA PHE A 272 -17.52 0.65 6.10
C PHE A 272 -17.56 2.17 6.37
N ALA A 273 -18.37 2.59 7.33
CA ALA A 273 -18.46 3.98 7.78
C ALA A 273 -17.43 4.34 8.88
N ASP A 274 -16.70 3.38 9.47
CA ASP A 274 -15.72 3.67 10.53
C ASP A 274 -14.48 4.37 9.93
N GLY A 275 -14.10 5.50 10.54
CA GLY A 275 -12.94 6.30 10.15
C GLY A 275 -11.57 5.69 10.53
N ARG A 276 -11.56 4.59 11.26
CA ARG A 276 -10.35 3.87 11.69
C ARG A 276 -10.14 2.57 10.93
N LEU A 277 -11.12 2.13 10.13
CA LEU A 277 -11.03 0.86 9.41
C LEU A 277 -10.04 0.97 8.25
N ARG A 278 -8.89 0.30 8.37
CA ARG A 278 -7.82 0.30 7.37
C ARG A 278 -8.06 -0.76 6.29
N VAL A 279 -8.30 -1.99 6.73
CA VAL A 279 -8.41 -3.16 5.85
C VAL A 279 -9.54 -4.05 6.35
N ILE A 280 -10.27 -4.66 5.41
CA ILE A 280 -11.16 -5.78 5.69
C ILE A 280 -10.83 -6.93 4.74
N SER A 281 -10.62 -8.10 5.32
CA SER A 281 -10.43 -9.34 4.60
C SER A 281 -11.60 -10.27 4.85
N SER A 282 -12.06 -10.97 3.82
CA SER A 282 -13.14 -11.96 3.94
C SER A 282 -12.82 -13.20 3.11
N ARG A 283 -13.22 -14.35 3.62
CA ARG A 283 -12.96 -15.63 2.99
C ARG A 283 -13.92 -15.87 1.82
N ASN A 284 -13.40 -16.26 0.66
CA ASN A 284 -14.20 -16.62 -0.52
C ASN A 284 -14.53 -18.13 -0.59
N GLN A 285 -15.28 -18.57 -1.60
CA GLN A 285 -15.65 -19.99 -1.79
C GLN A 285 -14.46 -20.93 -1.95
N SER A 286 -13.33 -20.42 -2.46
CA SER A 286 -12.08 -21.19 -2.59
C SER A 286 -11.29 -21.28 -1.28
N ASN A 287 -11.89 -20.87 -0.15
CA ASN A 287 -11.27 -20.81 1.16
C ASN A 287 -10.01 -19.92 1.20
N ARG A 288 -9.92 -18.94 0.29
CA ARG A 288 -8.86 -17.92 0.26
C ARG A 288 -9.42 -16.61 0.79
N PHE A 289 -8.60 -15.84 1.48
CA PHE A 289 -8.97 -14.50 1.89
C PHE A 289 -8.81 -13.53 0.73
N GLU A 290 -9.83 -12.70 0.54
CA GLU A 290 -9.78 -11.53 -0.30
C GLU A 290 -9.74 -10.30 0.60
N CYS A 291 -8.79 -9.42 0.32
CA CYS A 291 -8.56 -8.21 1.10
C CYS A 291 -9.04 -6.97 0.35
N ILE A 292 -9.59 -6.02 1.09
CA ILE A 292 -9.90 -4.67 0.64
C ILE A 292 -9.17 -3.68 1.54
N ASN A 293 -8.40 -2.81 0.91
CA ASN A 293 -7.86 -1.62 1.56
C ASN A 293 -8.88 -0.48 1.49
N LEU A 294 -9.26 0.04 2.65
CA LEU A 294 -10.27 1.08 2.82
C LEU A 294 -9.66 2.44 3.15
N ARG A 295 -8.33 2.51 3.33
CA ARG A 295 -7.63 3.70 3.80
C ARG A 295 -7.89 4.89 2.87
N SER A 296 -8.56 5.91 3.39
CA SER A 296 -8.82 7.15 2.66
C SER A 296 -8.51 8.41 3.49
N PRO A 297 -8.25 9.57 2.85
CA PRO A 297 -8.16 10.84 3.57
C PRO A 297 -9.43 11.18 4.36
N ILE A 298 -10.61 10.73 3.89
CA ILE A 298 -11.90 10.97 4.56
C ILE A 298 -11.96 10.24 5.89
N GLN A 299 -11.50 8.99 5.95
CA GLN A 299 -11.41 8.23 7.19
C GLN A 299 -10.54 8.93 8.24
N GLN A 300 -9.38 9.44 7.82
CA GLN A 300 -8.51 10.22 8.69
C GLN A 300 -9.24 11.46 9.23
N CYS A 301 -9.99 12.18 8.40
CA CYS A 301 -10.80 13.31 8.83
C CYS A 301 -11.88 12.91 9.85
N ILE A 302 -12.56 11.78 9.65
CA ILE A 302 -13.55 11.23 10.59
C ILE A 302 -12.90 10.97 11.95
N SER A 303 -11.73 10.30 11.97
CA SER A 303 -10.99 10.03 13.20
C SER A 303 -10.54 11.31 13.93
N MET A 304 -10.10 12.33 13.18
CA MET A 304 -9.74 13.63 13.76
C MET A 304 -10.94 14.36 14.38
N LEU A 305 -12.12 14.26 13.76
CA LEU A 305 -13.35 14.84 14.33
C LEU A 305 -13.80 14.09 15.58
N ASP A 306 -13.79 12.76 15.55
CA ASP A 306 -14.18 11.93 16.69
C ASP A 306 -13.34 12.26 17.94
N THR A 307 -12.02 12.34 17.77
CA THR A 307 -11.10 12.73 18.86
C THR A 307 -11.30 14.18 19.32
N SER A 308 -11.65 15.09 18.40
CA SER A 308 -11.94 16.50 18.73
C SER A 308 -13.25 16.63 19.53
N ILE A 309 -14.30 15.92 19.11
CA ILE A 309 -15.61 15.87 19.78
C ILE A 309 -15.46 15.29 21.18
N ALA A 310 -14.78 14.15 21.33
CA ALA A 310 -14.53 13.51 22.62
C ALA A 310 -13.78 14.45 23.58
N ARG A 311 -12.76 15.16 23.09
CA ARG A 311 -11.97 16.11 23.89
C ARG A 311 -12.78 17.31 24.35
N LEU A 312 -13.65 17.85 23.50
CA LEU A 312 -14.53 18.96 23.88
C LEU A 312 -15.61 18.50 24.86
N ASN A 313 -16.24 17.35 24.63
CA ASN A 313 -17.21 16.80 25.59
C ASN A 313 -16.61 16.61 26.98
N TRP A 314 -15.31 16.29 27.07
CA TRP A 314 -14.63 16.11 28.34
C TRP A 314 -14.21 17.43 29.01
N LYS A 315 -13.59 18.37 28.27
CA LYS A 315 -13.02 19.60 28.88
C LYS A 315 -13.90 20.85 28.75
N HIS A 316 -14.85 20.87 27.82
CA HIS A 316 -15.65 22.05 27.43
C HIS A 316 -17.07 21.68 26.97
N ALA A 317 -17.78 20.89 27.79
CA ALA A 317 -19.14 20.40 27.47
C ALA A 317 -20.18 21.53 27.30
N ASP A 318 -19.87 22.72 27.80
CA ASP A 318 -20.65 23.96 27.68
C ASP A 318 -20.69 24.50 26.24
N LEU A 319 -19.70 24.18 25.40
CA LEU A 319 -19.62 24.59 24.00
C LEU A 319 -20.53 23.77 23.07
N LYS A 320 -21.80 23.61 23.45
CA LYS A 320 -22.79 22.75 22.77
C LYS A 320 -22.97 23.08 21.29
N GLY A 321 -22.92 24.36 20.91
CA GLY A 321 -23.02 24.79 19.51
C GLY A 321 -21.85 24.29 18.65
N LEU A 322 -20.62 24.46 19.13
CA LEU A 322 -19.41 23.97 18.46
C LEU A 322 -19.42 22.43 18.35
N ILE A 323 -19.74 21.74 19.46
CA ILE A 323 -19.84 20.28 19.50
C ILE A 323 -20.90 19.79 18.50
N SER A 324 -22.04 20.47 18.39
CA SER A 324 -23.11 20.12 17.43
C SER A 324 -22.65 20.29 15.98
N ASN A 325 -21.93 21.37 15.67
CA ASN A 325 -21.38 21.60 14.33
C ASN A 325 -20.33 20.55 13.95
N LEU A 326 -19.46 20.16 14.89
CA LEU A 326 -18.47 19.08 14.69
C LEU A 326 -19.16 17.73 14.48
N ASN A 327 -20.20 17.41 15.26
CA ASN A 327 -20.98 16.19 15.08
C ASN A 327 -21.67 16.16 13.70
N LEU A 328 -22.23 17.27 13.24
CA LEU A 328 -22.84 17.35 11.91
C LEU A 328 -21.80 17.04 10.82
N LEU A 329 -20.62 17.67 10.88
CA LEU A 329 -19.54 17.42 9.93
C LEU A 329 -19.05 15.96 10.00
N TYR A 330 -18.96 15.39 11.21
CA TYR A 330 -18.59 13.98 11.43
C TYR A 330 -19.57 13.03 10.73
N TRP A 331 -20.88 13.20 10.93
CA TRP A 331 -21.90 12.35 10.29
C TRP A 331 -21.90 12.48 8.77
N GLU A 332 -21.74 13.69 8.26
CA GLU A 332 -21.68 13.96 6.84
C GLU A 332 -20.46 13.31 6.16
N LEU A 333 -19.31 13.31 6.83
CA LEU A 333 -18.13 12.59 6.36
C LEU A 333 -18.30 11.07 6.45
N LYS A 334 -18.94 10.55 7.50
CA LYS A 334 -19.27 9.11 7.60
C LYS A 334 -20.18 8.63 6.49
N ASN A 335 -21.22 9.41 6.17
CA ASN A 335 -22.13 9.10 5.07
C ASN A 335 -21.39 9.11 3.73
N LEU A 336 -20.50 10.11 3.52
CA LEU A 336 -19.65 10.15 2.33
C LEU A 336 -18.72 8.93 2.25
N ASN A 337 -18.11 8.54 3.37
CA ASN A 337 -17.21 7.38 3.45
C ASN A 337 -17.95 6.07 3.18
N LEU A 338 -19.16 5.89 3.73
CA LEU A 338 -20.02 4.75 3.45
C LEU A 338 -20.38 4.70 1.95
N TYR A 339 -20.76 5.84 1.38
CA TYR A 339 -21.07 5.94 -0.04
C TYR A 339 -19.88 5.49 -0.89
N ILE A 340 -18.69 6.03 -0.63
CA ILE A 340 -17.42 5.68 -1.29
C ILE A 340 -17.09 4.17 -1.14
N ASN A 341 -17.22 3.64 0.08
CA ASN A 341 -16.74 2.30 0.36
C ASN A 341 -17.73 1.18 -0.02
N LYS A 342 -19.03 1.48 -0.11
CA LYS A 342 -20.06 0.45 -0.27
C LYS A 342 -20.96 0.64 -1.49
N LEU A 343 -21.25 1.87 -1.90
CA LEU A 343 -22.40 2.16 -2.78
C LEU A 343 -22.03 2.48 -4.23
N VAL A 344 -20.77 2.37 -4.62
CA VAL A 344 -20.28 3.17 -5.76
C VAL A 344 -20.60 2.60 -7.14
N GLY A 345 -21.27 3.45 -7.94
CA GLY A 345 -21.16 3.57 -9.39
C GLY A 345 -20.31 4.77 -9.83
N PRO A 346 -20.13 5.01 -11.14
CA PRO A 346 -19.15 5.98 -11.64
C PRO A 346 -19.62 7.43 -11.50
N GLU A 347 -19.73 7.88 -10.26
CA GLU A 347 -20.16 9.23 -9.89
C GLU A 347 -19.00 10.03 -9.29
N GLY A 348 -17.79 9.91 -9.86
CA GLY A 348 -16.60 10.61 -9.35
C GLY A 348 -16.79 12.13 -9.21
N ASN A 349 -17.59 12.75 -10.11
CA ASN A 349 -17.98 14.16 -10.00
C ASN A 349 -18.90 14.45 -8.81
N PHE A 350 -19.82 13.54 -8.48
CA PHE A 350 -20.66 13.67 -7.29
C PHE A 350 -19.79 13.68 -6.04
N VAL A 351 -18.79 12.79 -5.96
CA VAL A 351 -17.91 12.79 -4.79
C VAL A 351 -17.01 14.02 -4.74
N LEU A 352 -16.48 14.48 -5.87
CA LEU A 352 -15.72 15.73 -5.96
C LEU A 352 -16.51 16.91 -5.36
N GLU A 353 -17.77 17.10 -5.79
CA GLU A 353 -18.62 18.18 -5.29
C GLU A 353 -19.01 17.98 -3.82
N ASN A 354 -19.20 16.74 -3.36
CA ASN A 354 -19.42 16.47 -1.94
C ASN A 354 -18.19 16.83 -1.09
N VAL A 355 -16.98 16.45 -1.51
CA VAL A 355 -15.73 16.83 -0.83
C VAL A 355 -15.61 18.35 -0.76
N LYS A 356 -15.86 19.04 -1.88
CA LYS A 356 -15.88 20.52 -1.96
C LYS A 356 -16.90 21.14 -1.00
N ARG A 357 -18.10 20.57 -0.89
CA ARG A 357 -19.11 20.98 0.09
C ARG A 357 -18.60 20.82 1.52
N ARG A 358 -17.88 19.74 1.84
CA ARG A 358 -17.31 19.53 3.18
C ARG A 358 -16.20 20.51 3.50
N ILE A 359 -15.33 20.85 2.54
CA ILE A 359 -14.34 21.93 2.70
C ILE A 359 -15.04 23.24 3.10
N ARG A 360 -16.13 23.62 2.41
CA ARG A 360 -16.92 24.81 2.74
C ARG A 360 -17.59 24.76 4.11
N GLN A 361 -17.88 23.57 4.63
CA GLN A 361 -18.44 23.39 5.98
C GLN A 361 -17.38 23.46 7.08
N VAL A 362 -16.11 23.17 6.79
CA VAL A 362 -15.02 23.25 7.79
C VAL A 362 -14.74 24.71 8.16
N HIS A 363 -14.75 25.63 7.20
CA HIS A 363 -14.41 27.05 7.44
C HIS A 363 -15.29 27.74 8.50
N PRO A 364 -16.63 27.69 8.44
CA PRO A 364 -17.47 28.29 9.49
C PRO A 364 -17.21 27.71 10.89
N VAL A 365 -16.79 26.44 10.98
CA VAL A 365 -16.44 25.82 12.26
C VAL A 365 -15.10 26.36 12.77
N LEU A 366 -14.12 26.55 11.89
CA LEU A 366 -12.85 27.21 12.22
C LEU A 366 -13.09 28.65 12.71
N ASP A 367 -13.91 29.43 12.00
CA ASP A 367 -14.22 30.82 12.34
C ASP A 367 -14.87 30.91 13.73
N SER A 368 -15.73 29.93 14.07
CA SER A 368 -16.35 29.86 15.40
C SER A 368 -15.36 29.65 16.55
N LEU A 369 -14.12 29.22 16.27
CA LEU A 369 -13.07 29.07 17.27
C LEU A 369 -12.27 30.35 17.52
N GLU A 370 -12.41 31.38 16.69
CA GLU A 370 -11.63 32.62 16.83
C GLU A 370 -12.08 33.45 18.04
N GLY A 371 -13.38 33.41 18.36
CA GLY A 371 -13.97 34.11 19.50
C GLY A 371 -13.88 33.37 20.84
N LEU A 372 -13.25 32.19 20.88
CA LEU A 372 -13.16 31.36 22.09
C LEU A 372 -11.83 31.58 22.84
N PRO A 373 -11.80 31.38 24.17
CA PRO A 373 -10.56 31.44 24.93
C PRO A 373 -9.51 30.46 24.40
N ASP A 374 -8.25 30.90 24.33
CA ASP A 374 -7.13 30.09 23.83
C ASP A 374 -6.70 29.00 24.84
N THR A 375 -7.50 27.95 24.94
CA THR A 375 -7.18 26.78 25.77
C THR A 375 -6.46 25.70 24.96
N GLU A 376 -5.74 24.82 25.65
CA GLU A 376 -5.08 23.65 25.05
C GLU A 376 -6.05 22.81 24.19
N SER A 377 -7.30 22.64 24.62
CA SER A 377 -8.31 21.91 23.85
C SER A 377 -8.78 22.67 22.63
N ILE A 378 -8.97 23.99 22.71
CA ILE A 378 -9.34 24.80 21.55
C ILE A 378 -8.21 24.81 20.51
N ARG A 379 -6.94 24.94 20.92
CA ARG A 379 -5.79 24.81 20.01
C ARG A 379 -5.72 23.44 19.35
N PHE A 380 -5.97 22.37 20.12
CA PHE A 380 -6.01 21.01 19.58
C PHE A 380 -7.08 20.86 18.49
N VAL A 381 -8.30 21.31 18.77
CA VAL A 381 -9.43 21.23 17.81
C VAL A 381 -9.16 22.09 16.58
N ARG A 382 -8.64 23.31 16.75
CA ARG A 382 -8.23 24.19 15.64
C ARG A 382 -7.23 23.49 14.72
N SER A 383 -6.15 22.97 15.29
CA SER A 383 -5.13 22.24 14.53
C SER A 383 -5.69 21.02 13.78
N LYS A 384 -6.66 20.31 14.37
CA LYS A 384 -7.32 19.17 13.71
C LYS A 384 -8.22 19.61 12.57
N LEU A 385 -8.98 20.68 12.73
CA LEU A 385 -9.81 21.23 11.65
C LEU A 385 -8.97 21.79 10.49
N GLU A 386 -7.84 22.44 10.77
CA GLU A 386 -6.88 22.86 9.74
C GLU A 386 -6.33 21.66 8.97
N GLN A 387 -5.94 20.58 9.67
CA GLN A 387 -5.51 19.32 9.05
C GLN A 387 -6.61 18.68 8.20
N ILE A 388 -7.87 18.72 8.65
CA ILE A 388 -9.03 18.24 7.90
C ILE A 388 -9.22 19.07 6.63
N ALA A 389 -9.20 20.40 6.73
CA ALA A 389 -9.33 21.29 5.57
C ALA A 389 -8.24 21.03 4.53
N PHE A 390 -6.99 20.87 4.98
CA PHE A 390 -5.86 20.54 4.12
C PHE A 390 -6.03 19.16 3.46
N SER A 391 -6.44 18.14 4.22
CA SER A 391 -6.62 16.78 3.73
C SER A 391 -7.75 16.68 2.70
N LEU A 392 -8.89 17.32 2.96
CA LEU A 392 -10.01 17.37 2.02
C LEU A 392 -9.67 18.19 0.77
N SER A 393 -8.95 19.30 0.91
CA SER A 393 -8.50 20.10 -0.23
C SER A 393 -7.51 19.33 -1.11
N SER A 394 -6.57 18.61 -0.48
CA SER A 394 -5.64 17.73 -1.19
C SER A 394 -6.37 16.61 -1.92
N LEU A 395 -7.37 15.99 -1.28
CA LEU A 395 -8.24 15.00 -1.90
C LEU A 395 -8.98 15.62 -3.10
N HIS A 396 -9.67 16.74 -2.92
CA HIS A 396 -10.40 17.43 -3.99
C HIS A 396 -9.50 17.73 -5.19
N SER A 397 -8.31 18.28 -4.98
CA SER A 397 -7.34 18.54 -6.05
C SER A 397 -6.92 17.26 -6.76
N SER A 398 -6.63 16.19 -6.02
CA SER A 398 -6.31 14.88 -6.60
C SER A 398 -7.47 14.35 -7.45
N LEU A 399 -8.70 14.38 -6.93
CA LEU A 399 -9.90 13.96 -7.63
C LEU A 399 -10.14 14.77 -8.90
N SER A 400 -10.01 16.10 -8.81
CA SER A 400 -10.18 16.98 -9.96
C SER A 400 -9.19 16.66 -11.07
N ILE A 401 -7.92 16.38 -10.72
CA ILE A 401 -6.92 16.01 -11.73
C ILE A 401 -7.22 14.62 -12.31
N LYS A 402 -7.58 13.63 -11.49
CA LYS A 402 -7.97 12.30 -11.96
C LYS A 402 -9.14 12.38 -12.96
N LEU A 403 -10.19 13.12 -12.61
CA LEU A 403 -11.36 13.32 -13.45
C LEU A 403 -11.07 14.10 -14.76
N ASN A 404 -9.97 14.85 -14.81
CA ASN A 404 -9.50 15.50 -16.04
C ASN A 404 -8.75 14.55 -16.99
N THR A 405 -8.36 13.35 -16.56
CA THR A 405 -7.56 12.41 -17.37
C THR A 405 -8.27 12.05 -18.68
N LYS A 406 -9.56 11.71 -18.63
CA LYS A 406 -10.39 11.49 -19.84
C LYS A 406 -10.31 12.66 -20.81
N LYS A 407 -10.41 13.89 -20.29
CA LYS A 407 -10.34 15.13 -21.11
C LYS A 407 -8.97 15.28 -21.76
N TYR A 408 -7.89 14.97 -21.06
CA TYR A 408 -6.53 15.04 -21.61
C TYR A 408 -6.26 13.94 -22.63
N ILE A 409 -6.79 12.72 -22.43
CA ILE A 409 -6.73 11.65 -23.42
C ILE A 409 -7.46 12.10 -24.69
N ILE A 410 -8.71 12.56 -24.60
CA ILE A 410 -9.46 13.08 -25.75
C ILE A 410 -8.71 14.25 -26.42
N GLY A 411 -8.15 15.16 -25.63
CA GLY A 411 -7.31 16.26 -26.13
C GLY A 411 -6.12 15.74 -26.95
N SER A 412 -5.44 14.71 -26.45
CA SER A 412 -4.32 14.06 -27.13
C SER A 412 -4.74 13.34 -28.42
N LEU A 413 -5.85 12.59 -28.40
CA LEU A 413 -6.38 11.93 -29.60
C LEU A 413 -6.73 12.96 -30.68
N ASN A 414 -7.29 14.11 -30.29
CA ASN A 414 -7.55 15.22 -31.21
C ASN A 414 -6.27 15.81 -31.82
N GLN A 415 -5.16 15.85 -31.05
CA GLN A 415 -3.87 16.29 -31.60
C GLN A 415 -3.30 15.28 -32.59
N ILE A 416 -3.47 13.97 -32.35
CA ILE A 416 -3.09 12.92 -33.31
C ILE A 416 -3.83 13.14 -34.63
N ILE A 417 -5.16 13.29 -34.58
CA ILE A 417 -6.01 13.48 -35.77
C ILE A 417 -5.64 14.74 -36.56
N LYS A 418 -5.29 15.84 -35.87
CA LYS A 418 -4.95 17.12 -36.50
C LYS A 418 -3.48 17.24 -36.91
N ASN A 419 -2.63 16.26 -36.60
CA ASN A 419 -1.19 16.36 -36.86
C ASN A 419 -0.88 16.17 -38.34
N ASP A 420 -1.04 17.23 -39.12
CA ASP A 420 -0.71 17.28 -40.54
C ASP A 420 0.67 16.72 -40.89
N GLY A 421 1.68 16.86 -40.02
CA GLY A 421 3.03 16.34 -40.24
C GLY A 421 3.08 14.81 -40.24
N LEU A 422 2.24 14.16 -39.43
CA LEU A 422 2.07 12.71 -39.36
C LEU A 422 1.51 12.14 -40.69
N TYR A 423 0.62 12.90 -41.35
CA TYR A 423 -0.08 12.49 -42.57
C TYR A 423 0.58 12.97 -43.87
N LYS A 424 1.21 14.15 -43.90
CA LYS A 424 1.75 14.77 -45.13
C LYS A 424 3.09 14.20 -45.61
N HIS A 425 3.91 13.64 -44.72
CA HIS A 425 5.27 13.21 -45.08
C HIS A 425 5.41 11.79 -45.65
N LYS A 426 4.32 11.02 -45.79
CA LYS A 426 4.41 9.58 -46.14
C LYS A 426 3.44 9.17 -47.24
N GLN A 427 3.83 9.36 -48.49
CA GLN A 427 3.04 8.95 -49.67
C GLN A 427 3.21 7.47 -50.07
N LYS A 428 3.99 6.67 -49.33
CA LYS A 428 4.11 5.22 -49.58
C LYS A 428 3.40 4.42 -48.49
N LYS A 429 2.44 3.56 -48.88
CA LYS A 429 1.63 2.71 -48.00
C LYS A 429 2.44 1.98 -46.90
N ARG A 430 3.59 1.41 -47.27
CA ARG A 430 4.49 0.68 -46.35
C ARG A 430 5.16 1.56 -45.28
N LEU A 431 5.33 2.86 -45.55
CA LEU A 431 5.87 3.82 -44.57
C LEU A 431 4.80 4.32 -43.61
N LEU A 432 3.53 4.34 -44.03
CA LEU A 432 2.35 4.68 -43.20
C LEU A 432 2.11 3.59 -42.14
N GLU A 433 2.10 2.31 -42.52
CA GLU A 433 1.95 1.17 -41.60
C GLU A 433 2.98 1.20 -40.45
N ASN A 434 4.23 1.60 -40.73
CA ASN A 434 5.27 1.76 -39.70
C ASN A 434 5.14 3.06 -38.88
N ALA A 435 4.51 4.13 -39.39
CA ALA A 435 4.32 5.38 -38.65
C ALA A 435 3.14 5.27 -37.68
N PHE A 436 2.08 4.62 -38.15
CA PHE A 436 0.82 4.41 -37.45
C PHE A 436 0.76 3.03 -36.79
N SER A 437 1.90 2.53 -36.29
CA SER A 437 1.91 1.33 -35.45
C SER A 437 1.25 1.65 -34.09
N GLU A 438 0.70 0.62 -33.45
CA GLU A 438 0.08 0.71 -32.13
C GLU A 438 1.02 1.39 -31.13
N ALA A 439 2.28 0.91 -31.03
CA ALA A 439 3.32 1.46 -30.16
C ALA A 439 3.66 2.94 -30.44
N ASN A 440 3.68 3.37 -31.70
CA ASN A 440 3.96 4.77 -32.01
C ASN A 440 2.79 5.67 -31.60
N LEU A 441 1.55 5.22 -31.82
CA LEU A 441 0.35 5.98 -31.51
C LEU A 441 0.15 6.11 -29.99
N THR A 442 0.42 5.05 -29.23
CA THR A 442 0.41 5.09 -27.77
C THR A 442 1.55 5.95 -27.22
N SER A 443 2.72 5.96 -27.86
CA SER A 443 3.84 6.86 -27.50
C SER A 443 3.53 8.34 -27.76
N ILE A 444 2.88 8.68 -28.89
CA ILE A 444 2.41 10.04 -29.16
C ILE A 444 1.33 10.44 -28.14
N LEU A 445 0.40 9.53 -27.84
CA LEU A 445 -0.62 9.75 -26.82
C LEU A 445 0.03 10.08 -25.46
N ALA A 446 0.98 9.27 -25.00
CA ALA A 446 1.71 9.47 -23.75
C ALA A 446 2.52 10.78 -23.73
N SER A 447 3.16 11.14 -24.84
CA SER A 447 3.93 12.39 -24.96
C SER A 447 3.03 13.61 -24.81
N ASN A 448 1.89 13.62 -25.50
CA ASN A 448 0.89 14.68 -25.37
C ASN A 448 0.30 14.75 -23.95
N LEU A 449 0.01 13.60 -23.32
CA LEU A 449 -0.43 13.55 -21.92
C LEU A 449 0.62 14.16 -20.99
N SER A 450 1.89 13.84 -21.18
CA SER A 450 3.00 14.43 -20.42
C SER A 450 3.02 15.95 -20.55
N CYS A 451 2.76 16.48 -21.74
CA CYS A 451 2.63 17.93 -21.97
C CYS A 451 1.42 18.53 -21.25
N PHE A 452 0.26 17.86 -21.25
CA PHE A 452 -0.91 18.34 -20.49
C PHE A 452 -0.64 18.35 -18.98
N TYR A 453 0.16 17.42 -18.48
CA TYR A 453 0.57 17.34 -17.08
C TYR A 453 1.84 18.14 -16.75
N HIS A 454 2.37 18.97 -17.66
CA HIS A 454 3.67 19.63 -17.49
C HIS A 454 3.79 20.44 -16.17
N PHE A 455 2.70 21.06 -15.71
CA PHE A 455 2.67 21.83 -14.46
C PHE A 455 2.26 21.00 -13.22
N HIS A 456 2.13 19.69 -13.37
CA HIS A 456 1.70 18.77 -12.32
C HIS A 456 2.85 17.81 -11.96
N GLU A 457 3.84 18.29 -11.21
CA GLU A 457 5.04 17.52 -10.81
C GLU A 457 4.74 16.19 -10.10
N ALA A 458 3.57 16.09 -9.46
CA ALA A 458 3.12 14.86 -8.81
C ALA A 458 2.66 13.77 -9.79
N ILE A 459 2.55 14.08 -11.09
CA ILE A 459 2.04 13.17 -12.12
C ILE A 459 3.17 12.77 -13.04
N THR A 460 3.29 11.47 -13.27
CA THR A 460 4.20 10.93 -14.28
C THR A 460 3.41 10.09 -15.27
N VAL A 461 3.78 10.20 -16.54
CA VAL A 461 3.26 9.37 -17.62
C VAL A 461 4.41 8.49 -18.09
N GLN A 462 4.16 7.19 -18.12
CA GLN A 462 5.15 6.18 -18.50
C GLN A 462 4.56 5.30 -19.60
N THR A 463 5.43 4.81 -20.49
CA THR A 463 5.05 3.88 -21.56
C THR A 463 5.71 2.53 -21.33
N GLU A 464 5.09 1.46 -21.86
CA GLU A 464 5.65 0.09 -21.82
C GLU A 464 6.01 -0.35 -20.38
N VAL A 465 5.08 -0.13 -19.45
CA VAL A 465 5.31 -0.39 -18.03
C VAL A 465 5.01 -1.85 -17.71
N GLN A 466 5.99 -2.55 -17.15
CA GLN A 466 5.81 -3.93 -16.67
C GLN A 466 4.76 -3.94 -15.55
N MET A 467 3.67 -4.69 -15.75
CA MET A 467 2.54 -4.77 -14.83
C MET A 467 1.97 -6.18 -14.75
N GLY A 468 1.96 -6.76 -13.55
CA GLY A 468 1.45 -8.10 -13.31
C GLY A 468 2.09 -9.13 -14.26
N ALA A 469 1.26 -9.75 -15.11
CA ALA A 469 1.66 -10.74 -16.10
C ALA A 469 1.95 -10.19 -17.52
N GLY A 470 2.09 -8.86 -17.69
CA GLY A 470 2.29 -8.25 -19.00
C GLY A 470 2.94 -6.87 -18.96
N VAL A 471 2.83 -6.15 -20.08
CA VAL A 471 3.34 -4.79 -20.27
C VAL A 471 2.16 -3.92 -20.68
N ALA A 472 1.92 -2.83 -19.94
CA ALA A 472 0.89 -1.86 -20.22
C ALA A 472 1.42 -0.75 -21.13
N ASP A 473 0.65 -0.38 -22.16
CA ASP A 473 1.07 0.60 -23.16
C ASP A 473 1.37 1.97 -22.54
N VAL A 474 0.44 2.50 -21.74
CA VAL A 474 0.63 3.77 -21.02
C VAL A 474 0.08 3.67 -19.60
N VAL A 475 0.87 4.13 -18.63
CA VAL A 475 0.48 4.22 -17.23
C VAL A 475 0.68 5.65 -16.74
N VAL A 476 -0.35 6.20 -16.10
CA VAL A 476 -0.26 7.49 -15.40
C VAL A 476 -0.20 7.21 -13.91
N THR A 477 0.83 7.71 -13.23
CA THR A 477 0.93 7.64 -11.77
C THR A 477 0.75 9.01 -11.13
N TYR A 478 0.17 9.02 -9.94
CA TYR A 478 0.08 10.19 -9.06
C TYR A 478 0.80 9.90 -7.75
N LYS A 479 1.86 10.67 -7.46
CA LYS A 479 2.75 10.47 -6.30
C LYS A 479 3.25 9.01 -6.20
N GLY A 480 3.60 8.41 -7.34
CA GLY A 480 4.10 7.04 -7.43
C GLY A 480 3.04 5.94 -7.40
N ASN A 481 1.76 6.26 -7.17
CA ASN A 481 0.66 5.28 -7.23
C ASN A 481 0.00 5.30 -8.60
N ILE A 482 -0.30 4.12 -9.15
CA ILE A 482 -1.01 3.99 -10.43
C ILE A 482 -2.39 4.66 -10.30
N SER A 483 -2.69 5.56 -11.23
CA SER A 483 -3.97 6.26 -11.30
C SER A 483 -4.75 5.86 -12.54
N THR A 484 -4.07 5.61 -13.66
CA THR A 484 -4.70 5.31 -14.93
C THR A 484 -3.86 4.33 -15.72
N ILE A 485 -4.53 3.39 -16.39
CA ILE A 485 -3.92 2.48 -17.37
C ILE A 485 -4.64 2.68 -18.69
N ILE A 486 -3.87 2.84 -19.76
CA ILE A 486 -4.38 2.98 -21.11
C ILE A 486 -3.79 1.86 -21.95
N GLU A 487 -4.67 1.15 -22.66
CA GLU A 487 -4.32 0.14 -23.65
C GLU A 487 -4.73 0.65 -25.03
N GLY A 488 -3.81 0.61 -25.99
CA GLY A 488 -4.04 0.97 -27.38
C GLY A 488 -4.35 -0.26 -28.21
N LYS A 489 -5.29 -0.15 -29.15
CA LYS A 489 -5.51 -1.16 -30.19
C LYS A 489 -5.67 -0.51 -31.55
N LEU A 490 -4.94 -1.00 -32.54
CA LEU A 490 -5.05 -0.53 -33.92
C LEU A 490 -6.01 -1.39 -34.74
N VAL A 491 -6.95 -0.73 -35.43
CA VAL A 491 -7.93 -1.30 -36.35
C VAL A 491 -7.70 -0.73 -37.75
N THR A 492 -7.22 -1.57 -38.67
CA THR A 492 -7.01 -1.19 -40.08
C THR A 492 -8.19 -1.56 -40.98
N ASP A 493 -9.02 -2.50 -40.54
CA ASP A 493 -10.24 -2.96 -41.23
C ASP A 493 -11.37 -3.11 -40.21
N LEU A 494 -12.57 -2.63 -40.56
CA LEU A 494 -13.76 -2.69 -39.72
C LEU A 494 -14.03 -4.09 -39.13
N ASN A 495 -13.79 -5.15 -39.89
CA ASN A 495 -14.05 -6.53 -39.46
C ASN A 495 -13.13 -6.99 -38.31
N GLN A 496 -12.00 -6.32 -38.11
CA GLN A 496 -11.06 -6.62 -37.02
C GLN A 496 -11.49 -5.99 -35.69
N THR A 497 -12.39 -5.00 -35.71
CA THR A 497 -12.80 -4.20 -34.54
C THR A 497 -13.15 -5.09 -33.35
N LYS A 498 -14.03 -6.08 -33.57
CA LYS A 498 -14.52 -6.95 -32.50
C LYS A 498 -13.38 -7.73 -31.83
N ALA A 499 -12.52 -8.36 -32.63
CA ALA A 499 -11.39 -9.14 -32.13
C ALA A 499 -10.36 -8.27 -31.38
N LYS A 500 -10.08 -7.07 -31.90
CA LYS A 500 -9.16 -6.11 -31.27
C LYS A 500 -9.70 -5.56 -29.96
N VAL A 501 -10.99 -5.25 -29.89
CA VAL A 501 -11.65 -4.81 -28.65
C VAL A 501 -11.64 -5.94 -27.62
N LEU A 502 -11.98 -7.17 -27.99
CA LEU A 502 -11.90 -8.33 -27.09
C LEU A 502 -10.49 -8.55 -26.52
N ASP A 503 -9.45 -8.41 -27.35
CA ASP A 503 -8.07 -8.49 -26.90
C ASP A 503 -7.72 -7.37 -25.90
N GLY A 504 -8.03 -6.11 -26.24
CA GLY A 504 -7.80 -4.97 -25.34
C GLY A 504 -8.55 -5.10 -24.00
N LEU A 505 -9.81 -5.55 -24.02
CA LEU A 505 -10.58 -5.81 -22.80
C LEU A 505 -9.96 -6.93 -21.98
N SER A 506 -9.49 -8.02 -22.61
CA SER A 506 -8.78 -9.08 -21.90
C SER A 506 -7.51 -8.56 -21.21
N GLN A 507 -6.76 -7.66 -21.85
CA GLN A 507 -5.55 -7.09 -21.29
C GLN A 507 -5.86 -6.19 -20.08
N LEU A 508 -6.79 -5.23 -20.24
CA LEU A 508 -7.20 -4.34 -19.15
C LEU A 508 -7.83 -5.10 -17.97
N TYR A 509 -8.76 -6.01 -18.26
CA TYR A 509 -9.55 -6.68 -17.24
C TYR A 509 -8.79 -7.84 -16.57
N ASN A 510 -8.17 -8.74 -17.35
CA ASN A 510 -7.52 -9.94 -16.80
C ASN A 510 -6.09 -9.68 -16.30
N ARG A 511 -5.28 -8.85 -17.00
CA ARG A 511 -3.87 -8.67 -16.62
C ARG A 511 -3.69 -7.62 -15.53
N TYR A 512 -4.46 -6.54 -15.58
CA TYR A 512 -4.31 -5.42 -14.64
C TYR A 512 -5.41 -5.37 -13.58
N GLY A 513 -6.56 -5.98 -13.85
CA GLY A 513 -7.71 -5.98 -12.97
C GLY A 513 -7.57 -6.83 -11.70
N ASP A 514 -6.56 -7.70 -11.58
CA ASP A 514 -6.31 -8.51 -10.38
C ASP A 514 -5.44 -7.81 -9.33
N HIS A 515 -4.67 -6.79 -9.71
CA HIS A 515 -3.60 -6.26 -8.86
C HIS A 515 -3.95 -5.00 -8.06
N ASN A 516 -5.12 -4.36 -8.25
CA ASN A 516 -5.40 -3.08 -7.61
C ASN A 516 -6.79 -3.00 -6.97
N SER A 517 -6.81 -2.34 -5.80
CA SER A 517 -7.90 -2.16 -4.85
C SER A 517 -9.30 -2.14 -5.43
N ILE A 518 -10.13 -3.03 -4.89
CA ILE A 518 -11.45 -3.40 -5.40
C ILE A 518 -12.56 -2.66 -4.63
N ILE A 519 -12.34 -1.37 -4.37
CA ILE A 519 -13.41 -0.43 -4.01
C ILE A 519 -13.10 0.82 -4.81
N ASP A 520 -13.75 0.89 -5.96
CA ASP A 520 -13.49 1.88 -6.98
C ASP A 520 -14.50 3.02 -6.84
N THR A 521 -14.25 3.94 -5.92
CA THR A 521 -14.65 5.34 -6.12
C THR A 521 -13.52 6.16 -6.71
N PHE A 522 -12.27 5.76 -6.48
CA PHE A 522 -11.04 6.49 -6.83
C PHE A 522 -9.86 5.60 -7.22
N GLY A 523 -10.13 4.37 -7.66
CA GLY A 523 -9.12 3.40 -8.03
C GLY A 523 -8.40 3.76 -9.32
N VAL A 524 -7.92 2.72 -10.01
CA VAL A 524 -7.20 2.85 -11.28
C VAL A 524 -8.21 2.94 -12.42
N GLU A 525 -8.25 4.06 -13.12
CA GLU A 525 -9.10 4.20 -14.30
C GLU A 525 -8.53 3.42 -15.49
N LEU A 526 -9.39 2.69 -16.20
CA LEU A 526 -8.99 1.85 -17.34
C LEU A 526 -9.52 2.45 -18.64
N TYR A 527 -8.64 2.66 -19.62
CA TYR A 527 -8.99 3.18 -20.93
C TYR A 527 -8.52 2.23 -22.03
N LEU A 528 -9.42 1.89 -22.95
CA LEU A 528 -9.10 1.25 -24.21
C LEU A 528 -9.20 2.30 -25.32
N VAL A 529 -8.06 2.67 -25.91
CA VAL A 529 -8.02 3.58 -27.06
C VAL A 529 -7.95 2.76 -28.34
N VAL A 530 -9.00 2.85 -29.15
CA VAL A 530 -9.07 2.17 -30.44
C VAL A 530 -8.69 3.17 -31.54
N PHE A 531 -7.47 3.04 -32.04
CA PHE A 531 -7.00 3.77 -33.21
C PHE A 531 -7.54 3.11 -34.47
N ALA A 532 -8.14 3.87 -35.38
CA ALA A 532 -8.78 3.33 -36.58
C ALA A 532 -8.33 4.07 -37.85
N TYR A 533 -8.17 3.35 -38.96
CA TYR A 533 -7.85 3.95 -40.26
C TYR A 533 -9.12 4.25 -41.05
N ASP A 534 -9.53 5.53 -41.08
CA ASP A 534 -10.63 6.07 -41.87
C ASP A 534 -11.91 5.19 -41.84
N GLN A 535 -12.30 4.77 -40.64
CA GLN A 535 -13.44 3.88 -40.42
C GLN A 535 -14.72 4.65 -40.09
N ARG A 536 -15.87 4.03 -40.35
CA ARG A 536 -17.17 4.54 -39.90
C ARG A 536 -17.32 4.30 -38.40
N LEU A 537 -17.12 5.36 -37.60
CA LEU A 537 -17.20 5.33 -36.13
C LEU A 537 -18.45 4.62 -35.59
N ALA A 538 -19.64 4.91 -36.13
CA ALA A 538 -20.89 4.28 -35.68
C ALA A 538 -20.90 2.75 -35.86
N ALA A 539 -20.30 2.24 -36.94
CA ALA A 539 -20.21 0.80 -37.18
C ALA A 539 -19.19 0.14 -36.24
N MET A 540 -18.06 0.80 -35.98
CA MET A 540 -17.08 0.35 -35.00
C MET A 540 -17.65 0.32 -33.59
N ALA A 541 -18.34 1.39 -33.19
CA ALA A 541 -19.01 1.52 -31.90
C ALA A 541 -19.96 0.33 -31.64
N LYS A 542 -20.77 -0.02 -32.65
CA LYS A 542 -21.65 -1.20 -32.58
C LYS A 542 -20.87 -2.51 -32.40
N LEU A 543 -19.79 -2.73 -33.16
CA LEU A 543 -18.98 -3.95 -33.07
C LEU A 543 -18.23 -4.05 -31.73
N ALA A 544 -17.78 -2.92 -31.19
CA ALA A 544 -17.12 -2.84 -29.89
C ALA A 544 -18.10 -3.08 -28.73
N TYR A 545 -19.33 -2.56 -28.83
CA TYR A 545 -20.39 -2.87 -27.88
C TYR A 545 -20.70 -4.37 -27.88
N GLN A 546 -20.86 -4.98 -29.06
CA GLN A 546 -21.02 -6.44 -29.20
C GLN A 546 -19.83 -7.24 -28.63
N ALA A 547 -18.60 -6.75 -28.80
CA ALA A 547 -17.42 -7.34 -28.16
C ALA A 547 -17.51 -7.27 -26.63
N THR A 548 -18.01 -6.16 -26.09
CA THR A 548 -18.17 -5.95 -24.64
C THR A 548 -19.22 -6.91 -24.06
N GLU A 549 -20.35 -7.08 -24.74
CA GLU A 549 -21.38 -8.07 -24.36
C GLU A 549 -20.86 -9.50 -24.44
N GLU A 550 -20.13 -9.85 -25.51
CA GLU A 550 -19.51 -11.17 -25.64
C GLU A 550 -18.48 -11.43 -24.55
N PHE A 551 -17.66 -10.44 -24.21
CA PHE A 551 -16.69 -10.54 -23.13
C PHE A 551 -17.38 -10.81 -21.79
N ALA A 552 -18.44 -10.05 -21.48
CA ALA A 552 -19.22 -10.21 -20.25
C ALA A 552 -19.83 -11.61 -20.15
N ALA A 553 -20.47 -12.08 -21.22
CA ALA A 553 -21.09 -13.41 -21.28
C ALA A 553 -20.06 -14.54 -21.12
N LYS A 554 -18.90 -14.44 -21.79
CA LYS A 554 -17.84 -15.45 -21.73
C LYS A 554 -17.22 -15.57 -20.33
N HIS A 555 -17.05 -14.46 -19.63
CA HIS A 555 -16.45 -14.43 -18.29
C HIS A 555 -17.50 -14.52 -17.16
N GLN A 556 -18.79 -14.59 -17.51
CA GLN A 556 -19.91 -14.66 -16.54
C GLN A 556 -19.95 -13.45 -15.59
N VAL A 557 -19.61 -12.27 -16.09
CA VAL A 557 -19.58 -11.03 -15.32
C VAL A 557 -20.75 -10.14 -15.70
N ARG A 558 -21.28 -9.39 -14.74
CA ARG A 558 -22.40 -8.48 -15.00
C ARG A 558 -21.86 -7.22 -15.70
N LEU A 559 -22.48 -6.87 -16.81
CA LEU A 559 -22.20 -5.62 -17.53
C LEU A 559 -23.19 -4.54 -17.08
N GLU A 560 -22.67 -3.37 -16.70
CA GLU A 560 -23.48 -2.18 -16.41
C GLU A 560 -23.04 -1.03 -17.32
N PRO A 561 -23.81 -0.68 -18.37
CA PRO A 561 -23.52 0.46 -19.23
C PRO A 561 -23.85 1.79 -18.52
N HIS A 562 -23.02 2.81 -18.75
CA HIS A 562 -23.15 4.12 -18.10
C HIS A 562 -23.50 5.22 -19.08
N SER A 563 -22.67 5.36 -20.11
CA SER A 563 -22.85 6.39 -21.13
C SER A 563 -22.21 5.96 -22.44
N GLU A 564 -22.86 6.34 -23.54
CA GLU A 564 -22.45 6.00 -24.89
C GLU A 564 -22.52 7.24 -25.78
N GLY A 565 -21.55 7.37 -26.67
CA GLY A 565 -21.47 8.38 -27.71
C GLY A 565 -20.86 7.79 -28.98
N ASN A 566 -20.89 8.53 -30.08
CA ASN A 566 -20.30 8.06 -31.34
C ASN A 566 -18.77 7.86 -31.27
N ASP A 567 -18.12 8.51 -30.30
CA ASP A 567 -16.68 8.57 -30.09
C ASP A 567 -16.22 7.89 -28.78
N TYR A 568 -17.15 7.39 -27.96
CA TYR A 568 -16.80 6.64 -26.75
C TYR A 568 -17.89 5.69 -26.24
N HIS A 569 -17.50 4.67 -25.47
CA HIS A 569 -18.39 3.92 -24.57
C HIS A 569 -17.81 3.89 -23.17
N HIS A 570 -18.68 3.89 -22.18
CA HIS A 570 -18.32 3.73 -20.79
C HIS A 570 -19.24 2.72 -20.11
N PHE A 571 -18.64 1.72 -19.49
CA PHE A 571 -19.34 0.65 -18.80
C PHE A 571 -18.52 0.16 -17.62
N SER A 572 -19.15 -0.59 -16.71
CA SER A 572 -18.45 -1.37 -15.69
C SER A 572 -18.69 -2.86 -15.87
N PHE A 573 -17.64 -3.66 -15.68
CA PHE A 573 -17.77 -5.07 -15.36
C PHE A 573 -17.88 -5.24 -13.85
N ILE A 574 -18.85 -6.04 -13.42
CA ILE A 574 -19.15 -6.27 -12.02
C ILE A 574 -19.03 -7.77 -11.73
N ASP A 575 -18.01 -8.13 -10.95
CA ASP A 575 -17.82 -9.50 -10.50
C ASP A 575 -18.40 -9.66 -9.11
N LYS A 576 -19.16 -10.74 -8.96
CA LYS A 576 -19.48 -11.24 -7.63
C LYS A 576 -18.22 -11.81 -7.02
N ARG A 577 -17.92 -11.40 -5.79
CA ARG A 577 -16.90 -12.07 -4.99
C ARG A 577 -17.53 -13.31 -4.36
N GLU A 578 -17.61 -14.38 -5.14
CA GLU A 578 -18.36 -15.57 -4.74
C GLU A 578 -17.91 -16.10 -3.37
N GLY A 579 -18.87 -16.16 -2.43
CA GLY A 579 -18.69 -16.58 -1.03
C GLY A 579 -17.94 -15.61 -0.12
N SER A 580 -17.38 -14.53 -0.66
CA SER A 580 -16.92 -13.40 0.14
C SER A 580 -18.12 -12.50 0.46
N ARG A 581 -18.07 -11.85 1.63
CA ARG A 581 -19.14 -10.93 2.08
C ARG A 581 -18.85 -9.48 1.75
N LEU A 582 -17.75 -9.26 1.04
CA LEU A 582 -17.30 -7.94 0.65
C LEU A 582 -18.14 -7.42 -0.52
N PRO A 583 -18.21 -6.09 -0.72
CA PRO A 583 -18.88 -5.50 -1.86
C PRO A 583 -18.37 -6.07 -3.20
N GLU A 584 -19.26 -6.14 -4.19
CA GLU A 584 -18.95 -6.62 -5.54
C GLU A 584 -17.75 -5.86 -6.14
N LYS A 585 -16.95 -6.58 -6.93
CA LYS A 585 -15.80 -6.00 -7.62
C LYS A 585 -16.26 -5.27 -8.86
N ARG A 586 -16.16 -3.94 -8.85
CA ARG A 586 -16.47 -3.10 -10.00
C ARG A 586 -15.19 -2.69 -10.71
N ARG A 587 -15.14 -2.84 -12.04
CA ARG A 587 -14.08 -2.28 -12.90
C ARG A 587 -14.71 -1.43 -13.99
N SER A 588 -14.48 -0.13 -13.96
CA SER A 588 -14.99 0.80 -14.96
C SER A 588 -13.99 0.96 -16.11
N ILE A 589 -14.46 0.82 -17.35
CA ILE A 589 -13.63 0.89 -18.55
C ILE A 589 -14.25 1.91 -19.52
N PHE A 590 -13.40 2.79 -20.04
CA PHE A 590 -13.73 3.70 -21.14
C PHE A 590 -13.14 3.18 -22.45
N ILE A 591 -13.96 2.97 -23.47
CA ILE A 591 -13.49 2.76 -24.84
C ILE A 591 -13.55 4.11 -25.56
N LEU A 592 -12.43 4.58 -26.10
CA LEU A 592 -12.32 5.83 -26.86
C LEU A 592 -11.89 5.54 -28.29
N TYR A 593 -12.54 6.17 -29.27
CA TYR A 593 -12.21 5.96 -30.68
C TYR A 593 -11.39 7.12 -31.25
N CYS A 594 -10.26 6.80 -31.88
CA CYS A 594 -9.44 7.75 -32.61
C CYS A 594 -9.45 7.40 -34.09
N ASN A 595 -10.35 8.01 -34.86
CA ASN A 595 -10.43 7.80 -36.30
C ASN A 595 -9.39 8.67 -37.02
N MET A 596 -8.33 8.04 -37.51
CA MET A 596 -7.22 8.68 -38.20
C MET A 596 -7.48 8.65 -39.71
N GLU A 597 -7.40 9.82 -40.35
CA GLU A 597 -7.65 9.97 -41.79
C GLU A 597 -6.38 9.67 -42.58
N VAL A 598 -6.10 8.37 -42.78
CA VAL A 598 -4.87 7.89 -43.45
C VAL A 598 -4.91 8.09 -44.98
N GLU A 599 -6.09 8.32 -45.56
CA GLU A 599 -6.28 8.77 -46.94
C GLU A 599 -6.82 10.21 -46.97
N LYS A 600 -6.07 11.14 -47.56
CA LYS A 600 -6.48 12.55 -47.65
C LYS A 600 -7.63 12.70 -48.65
N LYS A 601 -8.86 12.88 -48.16
CA LYS A 601 -10.03 13.22 -48.98
C LYS A 601 -10.00 14.72 -49.33
N ASP A 602 -10.43 15.08 -50.54
CA ASP A 602 -10.48 16.49 -50.97
C ASP A 602 -11.39 17.34 -50.06
N GLU A 603 -11.02 18.60 -49.82
CA GLU A 603 -11.69 19.52 -48.88
C GLU A 603 -13.21 19.66 -49.11
N HIS A 604 -13.70 19.46 -50.33
CA HIS A 604 -15.14 19.49 -50.64
C HIS A 604 -15.92 18.30 -50.06
N THR A 605 -15.29 17.13 -49.91
CA THR A 605 -15.88 15.96 -49.25
C THR A 605 -15.89 16.12 -47.72
N TYR A 606 -14.98 16.95 -47.20
CA TYR A 606 -14.73 17.23 -45.78
C TYR A 606 -15.89 17.93 -45.06
N ALA A 607 -16.62 18.82 -45.75
CA ALA A 607 -17.74 19.56 -45.19
C ALA A 607 -19.04 18.73 -45.04
N ILE A 608 -19.14 17.61 -45.77
CA ILE A 608 -20.35 16.77 -45.83
C ILE A 608 -20.37 15.73 -44.69
N VAL A 609 -19.20 15.23 -44.27
CA VAL A 609 -19.10 14.18 -43.23
C VAL A 609 -19.21 14.74 -41.80
N ARG A 610 -18.94 16.04 -41.58
CA ARG A 610 -19.03 16.69 -40.25
C ARG A 610 -20.39 17.31 -39.92
N LYS A 611 -21.30 17.44 -40.87
CA LYS A 611 -22.65 17.90 -40.54
C LYS A 611 -23.43 16.72 -39.93
N PRO A 612 -23.95 16.85 -38.70
CA PRO A 612 -25.02 15.96 -38.27
C PRO A 612 -26.11 16.07 -39.33
N LYS A 613 -26.64 14.94 -39.82
CA LYS A 613 -27.99 14.98 -40.38
C LYS A 613 -28.88 15.46 -39.25
N LEU A 614 -29.22 16.75 -39.27
CA LEU A 614 -30.42 17.23 -38.60
C LEU A 614 -31.57 16.45 -39.23
N ASN A 615 -32.33 15.76 -38.39
CA ASN A 615 -33.50 14.99 -38.78
C ASN A 615 -34.44 15.85 -39.63
N ASP A 616 -34.93 15.26 -40.72
CA ASP A 616 -36.33 15.37 -41.11
C ASP A 616 -37.07 14.17 -40.51
#